data_AF-A0A7J4RJ33-F1
#
_entry.id   AF-A0A7J4RJ33-F1
#
_cell.length_a   1.000
_cell.length_b   1.000
_cell.length_c   1.000
_cell.angle_alpha   90.00
_cell.angle_beta   90.00
_cell.angle_gamma   90.00
#
_symmetry.space_group_name_H-M   'P 1'
#
loop_
_entity.id
_entity.type
_entity.pdbx_description
1 polymer ?
#
loop_
_entity_poly.entity_id
_entity_poly.type
_entity_poly.pdbx_seq_one_letter_code
_entity_poly.pdbx_strand_id
1 'polypeptide(L)'
;MANGIVLGRFQPFHNGHAYLVEQALSHFENVTIAIGSAQEEWTMDNPFSFQERKEMIECWVDASGHKNSVTIVGIDDINDPPNWVEHAMKQHGTGTLVTSDDETRALYEASNFDVRWIELHERQQFEGWRIRQTCMMLSTVYDDDATRMVLAPSVPASVIEWLIEQDGLYRFSQINSSPHAG
;
A
#
# COMPACT_ATOMS: atom_id res chain seq x y z
N MET A 1 -1.40 -18.71 17.46
CA MET A 1 -2.61 -18.01 17.01
C MET A 1 -2.45 -17.73 15.53
N ALA A 2 -3.53 -17.71 14.76
CA ALA A 2 -3.43 -17.43 13.31
C ALA A 2 -3.11 -15.95 13.08
N ASN A 3 -2.25 -15.65 12.10
CA ASN A 3 -1.88 -14.29 11.73
C ASN A 3 -2.61 -13.88 10.45
N GLY A 4 -3.00 -12.61 10.35
CA GLY A 4 -3.48 -12.01 9.11
C GLY A 4 -2.32 -11.50 8.27
N ILE A 5 -2.41 -11.61 6.95
CA ILE A 5 -1.43 -11.04 6.02
C ILE A 5 -2.16 -10.11 5.07
N VAL A 6 -1.76 -8.85 5.00
CA VAL A 6 -2.26 -7.89 4.00
C VAL A 6 -1.11 -7.55 3.06
N LEU A 7 -1.28 -7.85 1.78
CA LEU A 7 -0.27 -7.67 0.76
C LEU A 7 -0.71 -6.55 -0.19
N GLY A 8 0.23 -5.67 -0.54
CA GLY A 8 0.00 -4.64 -1.55
C GLY A 8 1.27 -3.88 -1.89
N ARG A 9 1.22 -3.09 -2.97
CA ARG A 9 2.33 -2.19 -3.33
C ARG A 9 2.33 -0.91 -2.51
N PHE A 10 1.17 -0.46 -2.03
CA PHE A 10 0.99 0.75 -1.21
C PHE A 10 1.59 2.02 -1.83
N GLN A 11 1.25 2.31 -3.09
CA GLN A 11 1.79 3.43 -3.88
C GLN A 11 0.73 4.53 -4.17
N PRO A 12 0.36 5.39 -3.19
CA PRO A 12 0.69 5.39 -1.76
C PRO A 12 -0.24 4.49 -0.92
N PHE A 13 -0.04 4.44 0.41
CA PHE A 13 -1.03 3.89 1.33
C PHE A 13 -2.30 4.77 1.34
N HIS A 14 -3.49 4.17 1.36
CA HIS A 14 -4.76 4.87 1.14
C HIS A 14 -5.93 4.21 1.89
N ASN A 15 -7.12 4.83 1.88
CA ASN A 15 -8.27 4.41 2.69
C ASN A 15 -8.72 2.96 2.39
N GLY A 16 -8.66 2.52 1.13
CA GLY A 16 -8.91 1.11 0.79
C GLY A 16 -7.93 0.13 1.47
N HIS A 17 -6.65 0.49 1.59
CA HIS A 17 -5.66 -0.31 2.31
C HIS A 17 -5.90 -0.29 3.82
N ALA A 18 -6.17 0.90 4.39
CA ALA A 18 -6.50 1.06 5.81
C ALA A 18 -7.68 0.16 6.19
N TYR A 19 -8.76 0.20 5.42
CA TYR A 19 -9.92 -0.66 5.61
C TYR A 19 -9.55 -2.15 5.56
N LEU A 20 -8.74 -2.57 4.59
CA LEU A 20 -8.32 -3.97 4.47
C LEU A 20 -7.52 -4.43 5.70
N VAL A 21 -6.63 -3.58 6.23
CA VAL A 21 -5.87 -3.86 7.45
C VAL A 21 -6.77 -3.88 8.68
N GLU A 22 -7.71 -2.96 8.82
CA GLU A 22 -8.69 -2.96 9.91
C GLU A 22 -9.57 -4.23 9.89
N GLN A 23 -9.99 -4.67 8.70
CA GLN A 23 -10.70 -5.94 8.55
C GLN A 23 -9.84 -7.11 8.98
N ALA A 24 -8.54 -7.14 8.66
CA ALA A 24 -7.63 -8.16 9.14
C ALA A 24 -7.51 -8.12 10.69
N LEU A 25 -7.27 -6.95 11.28
CA LEU A 25 -7.12 -6.76 12.73
C LEU A 25 -8.39 -7.13 13.52
N SER A 26 -9.57 -7.06 12.90
CA SER A 26 -10.81 -7.52 13.55
C SER A 26 -10.93 -9.05 13.65
N HIS A 27 -10.12 -9.80 12.90
CA HIS A 27 -10.13 -11.27 12.84
C HIS A 27 -8.86 -11.92 13.39
N PHE A 28 -7.75 -11.19 13.47
CA PHE A 28 -6.43 -11.69 13.85
C PHE A 28 -5.78 -10.78 14.88
N GLU A 29 -5.15 -11.37 15.90
CA GLU A 29 -4.43 -10.61 16.94
C GLU A 29 -3.19 -9.89 16.39
N ASN A 30 -2.53 -10.52 15.41
CA ASN A 30 -1.35 -9.99 14.73
C ASN A 30 -1.57 -9.99 13.22
N VAL A 31 -1.19 -8.88 12.58
CA VAL A 31 -1.28 -8.68 11.14
C VAL A 31 0.09 -8.29 10.58
N THR A 32 0.53 -9.01 9.55
CA THR A 32 1.69 -8.63 8.75
C THR A 32 1.24 -7.83 7.54
N ILE A 33 1.71 -6.60 7.41
CA ILE A 33 1.56 -5.80 6.19
C ILE A 33 2.80 -6.03 5.33
N ALA A 34 2.59 -6.69 4.19
CA ALA A 34 3.64 -7.06 3.26
C ALA A 34 3.67 -6.09 2.07
N ILE A 35 4.71 -5.25 2.01
CA ILE A 35 4.94 -4.28 0.94
C ILE A 35 5.59 -5.01 -0.25
N GLY A 36 4.80 -5.29 -1.28
CA GLY A 36 5.28 -5.88 -2.54
C GLY A 36 5.98 -4.86 -3.43
N SER A 37 6.73 -5.35 -4.42
CA SER A 37 7.59 -4.54 -5.29
C SER A 37 8.49 -3.62 -4.46
N ALA A 38 9.10 -4.13 -3.40
CA ALA A 38 9.87 -3.33 -2.44
C ALA A 38 11.08 -2.65 -3.09
N GLN A 39 11.68 -3.28 -4.10
CA GLN A 39 12.79 -2.74 -4.89
C GLN A 39 12.39 -1.61 -5.85
N GLU A 40 11.10 -1.45 -6.17
CA GLU A 40 10.64 -0.46 -7.15
C GLU A 40 10.42 0.91 -6.51
N GLU A 41 10.97 1.94 -7.14
CA GLU A 41 10.85 3.34 -6.74
C GLU A 41 11.06 4.29 -7.93
N TRP A 42 10.71 5.57 -7.77
CA TRP A 42 10.94 6.63 -8.77
C TRP A 42 10.35 6.38 -10.18
N THR A 43 9.22 5.67 -10.27
CA THR A 43 8.47 5.50 -11.53
C THR A 43 7.03 5.99 -11.41
N MET A 44 6.33 6.17 -12.53
CA MET A 44 4.92 6.59 -12.55
C MET A 44 4.01 5.63 -11.78
N ASP A 45 4.34 4.34 -11.78
CA ASP A 45 3.61 3.32 -11.07
C ASP A 45 4.13 3.08 -9.65
N ASN A 46 5.43 3.20 -9.43
CA ASN A 46 6.09 3.09 -8.12
C ASN A 46 6.80 4.40 -7.74
N PRO A 47 6.07 5.47 -7.39
CA PRO A 47 6.69 6.75 -7.06
C PRO A 47 7.43 6.74 -5.71
N PHE A 48 7.02 5.89 -4.76
CA PHE A 48 7.58 5.83 -3.41
C PHE A 48 8.47 4.61 -3.21
N SER A 49 9.60 4.79 -2.54
CA SER A 49 10.50 3.73 -2.10
C SER A 49 9.84 2.81 -1.06
N PHE A 50 10.45 1.66 -0.78
CA PHE A 50 10.01 0.81 0.33
C PHE A 50 9.98 1.56 1.66
N GLN A 51 11.02 2.35 1.95
CA GLN A 51 11.14 3.05 3.22
C GLN A 51 10.05 4.11 3.39
N GLU A 52 9.76 4.88 2.35
CA GLU A 52 8.69 5.89 2.38
C GLU A 52 7.31 5.25 2.54
N ARG A 53 7.04 4.16 1.82
CA ARG A 53 5.78 3.41 1.98
C ARG A 53 5.63 2.85 3.38
N LYS A 54 6.71 2.31 3.95
CA LYS A 54 6.75 1.82 5.32
C LYS A 54 6.45 2.96 6.30
N GLU A 55 7.08 4.13 6.14
CA GLU A 55 6.84 5.30 7.00
C GLU A 55 5.39 5.77 6.92
N MET A 56 4.79 5.85 5.72
CA MET A 56 3.36 6.16 5.59
C MET A 56 2.48 5.19 6.37
N ILE A 57 2.77 3.88 6.26
CA ILE A 57 2.03 2.85 6.98
C ILE A 57 2.25 2.99 8.49
N GLU A 58 3.49 3.24 8.94
CA GLU A 58 3.81 3.45 10.36
C GLU A 58 3.08 4.68 10.93
N CYS A 59 3.02 5.80 10.20
CA CYS A 59 2.24 6.98 10.57
C CYS A 59 0.76 6.63 10.76
N TRP A 60 0.17 5.82 9.88
CA TRP A 60 -1.21 5.35 10.01
C TRP A 60 -1.39 4.35 11.18
N VAL A 61 -0.48 3.39 11.36
CA VAL A 61 -0.53 2.41 12.44
C VAL A 61 -0.45 3.09 13.82
N ASP A 62 0.43 4.09 13.95
CA ASP A 62 0.58 4.87 15.18
C ASP A 62 -0.67 5.72 15.45
N ALA A 63 -1.23 6.38 14.43
CA ALA A 63 -2.45 7.17 14.55
C ALA A 63 -3.71 6.33 14.86
N SER A 64 -3.77 5.08 14.38
CA SER A 64 -4.88 4.16 14.60
C SER A 64 -4.78 3.34 15.90
N GLY A 65 -3.63 3.39 16.60
CA GLY A 65 -3.42 2.68 17.86
C GLY A 65 -3.12 1.18 17.70
N HIS A 66 -2.68 0.74 16.51
CA HIS A 66 -2.46 -0.67 16.17
C HIS A 66 -0.98 -1.12 16.27
N LYS A 67 -0.10 -0.27 16.81
CA LYS A 67 1.37 -0.49 16.87
C LYS A 67 1.80 -1.86 17.38
N ASN A 68 1.10 -2.42 18.37
CA ASN A 68 1.47 -3.70 18.99
C ASN A 68 0.94 -4.94 18.24
N SER A 69 0.10 -4.74 17.23
CA SER A 69 -0.56 -5.82 16.47
C SER A 69 -0.11 -5.87 15.02
N VAL A 70 0.75 -4.96 14.58
CA VAL A 70 1.16 -4.84 13.17
C VAL A 70 2.67 -5.02 13.03
N THR A 71 3.07 -5.86 12.07
CA THR A 71 4.46 -5.98 11.58
C THR A 71 4.50 -5.60 10.11
N ILE A 72 5.53 -4.87 9.68
CA ILE A 72 5.68 -4.44 8.28
C ILE A 72 6.93 -5.09 7.69
N VAL A 73 6.79 -5.72 6.53
CA VAL A 73 7.88 -6.39 5.80
C VAL A 73 7.89 -5.96 4.34
N GLY A 74 9.05 -6.06 3.68
CA GLY A 74 9.22 -5.82 2.25
C GLY A 74 9.38 -7.13 1.48
N ILE A 75 8.84 -7.17 0.26
CA ILE A 75 8.98 -8.30 -0.66
C ILE A 75 9.44 -7.73 -2.00
N ASP A 76 10.63 -8.15 -2.42
CA ASP A 76 11.12 -7.84 -3.75
C ASP A 76 10.43 -8.73 -4.78
N ASP A 77 10.17 -8.21 -5.97
CA ASP A 77 9.63 -9.04 -7.04
C ASP A 77 10.68 -10.02 -7.57
N ILE A 78 10.22 -11.22 -7.92
CA ILE A 78 11.02 -12.21 -8.62
C ILE A 78 10.44 -12.46 -10.01
N ASN A 79 11.31 -12.65 -11.00
CA ASN A 79 10.92 -13.00 -12.36
C ASN A 79 10.57 -14.50 -12.49
N ASP A 80 9.83 -15.03 -11.52
CA ASP A 80 9.46 -16.44 -11.42
C ASP A 80 8.04 -16.58 -10.82
N PRO A 81 6.99 -16.33 -11.63
CA PRO A 81 5.60 -16.33 -11.15
C PRO A 81 5.17 -17.63 -10.43
N PRO A 82 5.54 -18.84 -10.88
CA PRO A 82 5.21 -20.08 -10.18
C PRO A 82 5.71 -20.15 -8.73
N ASN A 83 6.85 -19.52 -8.43
CA ASN A 83 7.49 -19.57 -7.11
C ASN A 83 7.28 -18.29 -6.29
N TRP A 84 6.48 -17.34 -6.80
CA TRP A 84 6.30 -16.03 -6.17
C TRP A 84 5.68 -16.15 -4.77
N VAL A 85 4.66 -16.99 -4.57
CA VAL A 85 4.02 -17.17 -3.24
C VAL A 85 5.00 -17.78 -2.24
N GLU A 86 5.78 -18.79 -2.65
CA GLU A 86 6.79 -19.39 -1.78
C GLU A 86 7.88 -18.38 -1.40
N HIS A 87 8.26 -17.50 -2.33
CA HIS A 87 9.18 -16.41 -2.06
C HIS A 87 8.58 -15.39 -1.07
N ALA A 88 7.36 -14.93 -1.32
CA ALA A 88 6.63 -13.98 -0.47
C ALA A 88 6.46 -14.52 0.97
N MET A 89 6.15 -15.81 1.12
CA MET A 89 6.00 -16.48 2.41
C MET A 89 7.26 -16.45 3.27
N LYS A 90 8.45 -16.38 2.67
CA LYS A 90 9.72 -16.26 3.42
C LYS A 90 9.83 -14.93 4.16
N GLN A 91 9.09 -13.90 3.71
CA GLN A 91 9.06 -12.58 4.31
C GLN A 91 7.83 -12.39 5.21
N HIS A 92 6.63 -12.60 4.68
CA HIS A 92 5.39 -12.33 5.42
C HIS A 92 4.99 -13.45 6.39
N GLY A 93 5.63 -14.63 6.29
CA GLY A 93 5.39 -15.78 7.16
C GLY A 93 4.13 -16.58 6.80
N THR A 94 3.67 -17.37 7.76
CA THR A 94 2.46 -18.20 7.63
C THR A 94 1.24 -17.49 8.23
N GLY A 95 0.06 -17.74 7.68
CA GLY A 95 -1.18 -17.11 8.13
C GLY A 95 -2.28 -17.21 7.08
N THR A 96 -3.24 -16.30 7.17
CA THR A 96 -4.32 -16.15 6.19
C THR A 96 -4.12 -14.85 5.43
N LEU A 97 -4.06 -14.92 4.10
CA LEU A 97 -4.05 -13.73 3.25
C LEU A 97 -5.42 -13.06 3.33
N VAL A 98 -5.45 -11.78 3.68
CA VAL A 98 -6.64 -10.94 3.65
C VAL A 98 -6.51 -10.02 2.44
N THR A 99 -7.36 -10.22 1.44
CA THR A 99 -7.28 -9.47 0.17
C THR A 99 -8.65 -9.17 -0.41
N SER A 100 -8.69 -8.13 -1.23
CA SER A 100 -9.82 -7.73 -2.06
C SER A 100 -9.48 -7.72 -3.55
N ASP A 101 -8.28 -8.18 -3.92
CA ASP A 101 -7.77 -8.24 -5.28
C ASP A 101 -7.90 -9.66 -5.83
N ASP A 102 -8.61 -9.80 -6.97
CA ASP A 102 -8.93 -11.10 -7.55
C ASP A 102 -7.70 -11.84 -8.06
N GLU A 103 -6.72 -11.13 -8.64
CA GLU A 103 -5.48 -11.73 -9.15
C GLU A 103 -4.63 -12.26 -8.00
N THR A 104 -4.45 -11.47 -6.95
CA THR A 104 -3.73 -11.88 -5.72
C THR A 104 -4.43 -13.05 -5.05
N ARG A 105 -5.78 -13.03 -4.94
CA ARG A 105 -6.54 -14.17 -4.40
C ARG A 105 -6.25 -15.44 -5.21
N ALA A 106 -6.43 -15.38 -6.53
CA ALA A 106 -6.24 -16.54 -7.40
C ALA A 106 -4.82 -17.10 -7.32
N LEU A 107 -3.81 -16.23 -7.24
CA LEU A 107 -2.40 -16.62 -7.10
C LEU A 107 -2.14 -17.38 -5.79
N TYR A 108 -2.65 -16.89 -4.66
CA TYR A 108 -2.47 -17.53 -3.36
C TYR A 108 -3.29 -18.81 -3.20
N GLU A 109 -4.53 -18.84 -3.68
CA GLU A 109 -5.37 -20.04 -3.68
C GLU A 109 -4.75 -21.16 -4.53
N ALA A 110 -4.15 -20.83 -5.68
CA ALA A 110 -3.44 -21.80 -6.51
C ALA A 110 -2.22 -22.44 -5.80
N SER A 111 -1.69 -21.76 -4.78
CA SER A 111 -0.60 -22.26 -3.94
C SER A 111 -1.10 -22.93 -2.64
N ASN A 112 -2.40 -23.20 -2.52
CA ASN A 112 -3.06 -23.77 -1.34
C ASN A 112 -2.86 -22.93 -0.06
N PHE A 113 -2.73 -21.61 -0.19
CA PHE A 113 -2.67 -20.70 0.94
C PHE A 113 -4.07 -20.32 1.41
N ASP A 114 -4.28 -20.17 2.72
CA ASP A 114 -5.57 -19.73 3.25
C ASP A 114 -5.84 -18.29 2.83
N VAL A 115 -6.98 -18.04 2.17
CA VAL A 115 -7.38 -16.69 1.74
C VAL A 115 -8.72 -16.30 2.35
N ARG A 116 -8.78 -15.09 2.90
CA ARG A 116 -9.97 -14.40 3.35
C ARG A 116 -10.26 -13.25 2.40
N TRP A 117 -11.33 -13.40 1.63
CA TRP A 117 -11.81 -12.35 0.75
C TRP A 117 -12.50 -11.22 1.52
N ILE A 118 -12.16 -9.98 1.20
CA ILE A 118 -12.83 -8.78 1.71
C ILE A 118 -13.45 -8.02 0.54
N GLU A 119 -14.75 -7.75 0.64
CA GLU A 119 -15.42 -6.86 -0.28
C GLU A 119 -15.07 -5.41 0.08
N LEU A 120 -14.45 -4.71 -0.87
CA LEU A 120 -14.16 -3.29 -0.72
C LEU A 120 -15.37 -2.47 -1.14
N HIS A 121 -15.86 -1.63 -0.23
CA HIS A 121 -16.77 -0.55 -0.56
C HIS A 121 -16.02 0.52 -1.36
N GLU A 122 -16.67 1.14 -2.35
CA GLU A 122 -16.11 2.25 -3.16
C GLU A 122 -14.77 1.96 -3.84
N ARG A 123 -14.58 0.75 -4.40
CA ARG A 123 -13.36 0.36 -5.14
C ARG A 123 -12.86 1.44 -6.11
N GLN A 124 -13.76 2.08 -6.85
CA GLN A 124 -13.44 3.13 -7.83
C GLN A 124 -12.82 4.39 -7.22
N GLN A 125 -12.95 4.63 -5.92
CA GLN A 125 -12.36 5.76 -5.22
C GLN A 125 -10.98 5.43 -4.64
N PHE A 126 -10.73 4.15 -4.31
CA PHE A 126 -9.54 3.69 -3.61
C PHE A 126 -8.59 2.92 -4.52
N GLU A 127 -8.50 3.31 -5.79
CA GLU A 127 -7.53 2.76 -6.73
C GLU A 127 -6.24 3.57 -6.67
N GLY A 128 -5.11 2.91 -6.38
CA GLY A 128 -3.81 3.57 -6.27
C GLY A 128 -3.47 4.43 -7.50
N TRP A 129 -3.83 4.00 -8.72
CA TRP A 129 -3.57 4.80 -9.93
C TRP A 129 -4.32 6.14 -9.95
N ARG A 130 -5.57 6.20 -9.45
CA ARG A 130 -6.34 7.45 -9.36
C ARG A 130 -5.75 8.40 -8.33
N ILE A 131 -5.31 7.84 -7.21
CA ILE A 131 -4.66 8.60 -6.15
C ILE A 131 -3.34 9.17 -6.67
N ARG A 132 -2.52 8.37 -7.39
CA ARG A 132 -1.30 8.87 -8.05
C ARG A 132 -1.58 10.00 -9.05
N GLN A 133 -2.64 9.91 -9.85
CA GLN A 133 -3.04 11.00 -10.76
C GLN A 133 -3.42 12.27 -9.99
N THR A 134 -4.15 12.13 -8.88
CA THR A 134 -4.51 13.25 -8.01
C THR A 134 -3.27 13.88 -7.37
N CYS A 135 -2.36 13.07 -6.83
CA CYS A 135 -1.06 13.51 -6.31
C CYS A 135 -0.23 14.22 -7.39
N MET A 136 -0.22 13.71 -8.62
CA MET A 136 0.47 14.35 -9.73
C MET A 136 -0.11 15.72 -10.08
N MET A 137 -1.44 15.89 -10.09
CA MET A 137 -2.06 17.20 -10.27
C MET A 137 -1.66 18.17 -9.16
N LEU A 138 -1.68 17.70 -7.90
CA LEU A 138 -1.29 18.48 -6.73
C LEU A 138 0.21 18.78 -6.66
N SER A 139 1.08 18.02 -7.35
CA SER A 139 2.54 18.21 -7.31
C SER A 139 3.04 19.58 -7.82
N THR A 140 2.16 20.35 -8.46
CA THR A 140 2.43 21.71 -8.95
C THR A 140 1.72 22.79 -8.12
N VAL A 141 0.98 22.37 -7.08
CA VAL A 141 0.19 23.23 -6.19
C VAL A 141 0.85 23.25 -4.83
N TYR A 142 1.47 24.37 -4.47
CA TYR A 142 2.11 24.58 -3.17
C TYR A 142 1.10 25.12 -2.15
N ASP A 143 0.08 24.33 -1.84
CA ASP A 143 -0.97 24.66 -0.89
C ASP A 143 -1.36 23.42 -0.07
N ASP A 144 -0.99 23.44 1.22
CA ASP A 144 -1.21 22.33 2.14
C ASP A 144 -2.70 22.11 2.42
N ASP A 145 -3.50 23.18 2.48
CA ASP A 145 -4.94 23.08 2.76
C ASP A 145 -5.68 22.50 1.56
N ALA A 146 -5.28 22.88 0.35
CA ALA A 146 -5.77 22.26 -0.88
C ALA A 146 -5.41 20.77 -0.92
N THR A 147 -4.17 20.43 -0.55
CA THR A 147 -3.69 19.03 -0.49
C THR A 147 -4.53 18.20 0.49
N ARG A 148 -4.73 18.70 1.71
CA ARG A 148 -5.60 18.05 2.72
C ARG A 148 -7.01 17.85 2.20
N MET A 149 -7.62 18.89 1.66
CA MET A 149 -9.01 18.86 1.18
C MET A 149 -9.21 17.85 0.05
N VAL A 150 -8.28 17.82 -0.91
CA VAL A 150 -8.40 16.97 -2.11
C VAL A 150 -8.09 15.51 -1.82
N LEU A 151 -7.13 15.22 -0.94
CA LEU A 151 -6.74 13.84 -0.60
C LEU A 151 -7.57 13.21 0.52
N ALA A 152 -8.19 14.00 1.40
CA ALA A 152 -8.98 13.49 2.53
C ALA A 152 -10.02 12.41 2.18
N PRO A 153 -10.73 12.47 1.04
CA PRO A 153 -11.68 11.42 0.68
C PRO A 153 -11.04 10.05 0.42
N SER A 154 -9.75 9.98 0.07
CA SER A 154 -9.11 8.75 -0.43
C SER A 154 -7.87 8.32 0.35
N VAL A 155 -7.24 9.20 1.14
CA VAL A 155 -5.98 8.95 1.85
C VAL A 155 -6.16 9.25 3.35
N PRO A 156 -5.62 8.43 4.27
CA PRO A 156 -5.70 8.71 5.70
C PRO A 156 -4.99 10.01 6.06
N ALA A 157 -5.54 10.77 7.01
CA ALA A 157 -4.99 12.06 7.42
C ALA A 157 -3.51 11.99 7.81
N SER A 158 -3.09 10.94 8.54
CA SER A 158 -1.68 10.74 8.92
C SER A 158 -0.74 10.56 7.72
N VAL A 159 -1.22 9.94 6.63
CA VAL A 159 -0.45 9.77 5.40
C VAL A 159 -0.43 11.07 4.59
N ILE A 160 -1.52 11.85 4.62
CA ILE A 160 -1.55 13.20 4.01
C ILE A 160 -0.52 14.11 4.69
N GLU A 161 -0.47 14.12 6.02
CA GLU A 161 0.55 14.92 6.73
C GLU A 161 1.96 14.45 6.38
N TRP A 162 2.21 13.13 6.30
CA TRP A 162 3.50 12.62 5.82
C TRP A 162 3.84 13.13 4.41
N LEU A 163 2.87 13.13 3.48
CA LEU A 163 3.08 13.62 2.11
C LEU A 163 3.42 15.11 2.06
N ILE A 164 2.88 15.92 2.97
CA ILE A 164 3.18 17.36 3.08
C ILE A 164 4.56 17.55 3.72
N GLU A 165 4.81 16.92 4.86
CA GLU A 165 6.03 17.09 5.65
C GLU A 165 7.30 16.61 4.92
N GLN A 166 7.19 15.53 4.14
CA GLN A 166 8.30 14.97 3.35
C GLN A 166 8.41 15.53 1.93
N ASP A 167 7.61 16.55 1.59
CA ASP A 167 7.47 17.07 0.22
C ASP A 167 7.22 15.92 -0.79
N GLY A 168 6.41 14.95 -0.38
CA GLY A 168 6.22 13.68 -1.06
C GLY A 168 5.56 13.84 -2.42
N LEU A 169 4.81 14.91 -2.64
CA LEU A 169 4.16 15.20 -3.93
C LEU A 169 5.12 15.75 -4.97
N TYR A 170 6.19 16.46 -4.58
CA TYR A 170 7.14 17.07 -5.51
C TYR A 170 7.76 16.06 -6.48
N ARG A 171 7.99 14.82 -6.05
CA ARG A 171 8.52 13.75 -6.91
C ARG A 171 7.71 13.51 -8.18
N PHE A 172 6.38 13.68 -8.13
CA PHE A 172 5.53 13.44 -9.31
C PHE A 172 5.81 14.46 -10.41
N SER A 173 6.23 15.68 -10.05
CA SER A 173 6.70 16.68 -11.02
C SER A 173 8.02 16.25 -11.68
N GLN A 174 8.91 15.59 -10.93
CA GLN A 174 10.21 15.11 -11.43
C GLN A 174 10.06 13.90 -12.35
N ILE A 175 9.24 12.92 -11.94
CA ILE A 175 8.99 11.70 -12.72
C ILE A 175 8.34 12.07 -14.06
N ASN A 176 7.35 12.99 -14.06
CA ASN A 176 6.67 13.41 -15.27
C ASN A 176 7.52 14.31 -16.20
N SER A 177 8.55 14.97 -15.66
CA SER A 177 9.47 15.82 -16.44
C SER A 177 10.57 15.03 -17.14
N SER A 178 10.72 13.74 -16.84
CA SER A 178 11.69 12.88 -17.52
C SER A 178 11.19 12.56 -18.94
N PRO A 179 12.01 12.75 -20.00
CA PRO A 179 11.61 12.41 -21.34
C PRO A 179 11.26 10.93 -21.38
N HIS A 180 10.06 10.60 -21.86
CA HIS A 180 9.73 9.22 -22.19
C HIS A 180 10.74 8.79 -23.25
N ALA A 181 11.67 7.90 -22.89
CA ALA A 181 12.39 7.12 -23.88
C ALA A 181 11.34 6.22 -24.54
N GLY A 182 10.85 6.66 -25.70
CA GLY A 182 9.91 5.91 -26.52
C GLY A 182 10.51 4.65 -27.12
#